data_AF-A0A5K1AB10-F1
#
_entry.id   AF-A0A5K1AB10-F1
#
_cell.length_a   1.000
_cell.length_b   1.000
_cell.length_c   1.000
_cell.angle_alpha   90.00
_cell.angle_beta   90.00
_cell.angle_gamma   90.00
#
_symmetry.space_group_name_H-M   'P 1'
#
loop_
_entity.id
_entity.type
_entity.pdbx_description
1 polymer ?
#
loop_
_entity_poly.entity_id
_entity_poly.type
_entity_poly.pdbx_seq_one_letter_code
_entity_poly.pdbx_strand_id
1 'polypeptide(L)'
;VQALDARYVLAEHMNWEVKVAFLTLAASVGLRDYHAAVEKTLNSVGRMKYLRPLYTALVTGKSKDEGQMLAKRVFSEARDSYHPIAQGVVESILCKNS
;
A
#
# COMPACT_ATOMS: atom_id res chain seq x y z
N VAL A 1 -4.51 -13.37 -8.89
CA VAL A 1 -4.03 -11.98 -8.95
C VAL A 1 -3.29 -11.71 -10.26
N GLN A 2 -2.19 -12.41 -10.54
CA GLN A 2 -1.40 -12.23 -11.78
C GLN A 2 -2.20 -12.42 -13.09
N ALA A 3 -3.04 -13.46 -13.20
CA ALA A 3 -3.88 -13.66 -14.39
C ALA A 3 -4.94 -12.55 -14.60
N LEU A 4 -5.31 -11.84 -13.54
CA LEU A 4 -6.26 -10.73 -13.59
C LEU A 4 -5.58 -9.45 -14.09
N ASP A 5 -4.37 -9.18 -13.59
CA ASP A 5 -3.58 -8.04 -14.04
C ASP A 5 -3.13 -8.18 -15.50
N ALA A 6 -2.68 -9.36 -15.90
CA ALA A 6 -2.29 -9.64 -17.28
C ALA A 6 -3.42 -9.42 -18.30
N ARG A 7 -4.68 -9.52 -17.86
CA ARG A 7 -5.85 -9.40 -18.74
C ARG A 7 -6.50 -8.02 -18.74
N TYR A 8 -6.33 -7.25 -17.66
CA TYR A 8 -7.04 -5.98 -17.47
C TYR A 8 -6.13 -4.81 -17.10
N VAL A 9 -4.81 -5.02 -16.98
CA VAL A 9 -3.79 -3.99 -16.71
C VAL A 9 -4.18 -3.15 -15.47
N LEU A 10 -4.59 -3.84 -14.40
CA LEU A 10 -5.22 -3.22 -13.23
C LEU A 10 -4.20 -2.43 -12.38
N ALA A 11 -2.94 -2.84 -12.38
CA ALA A 11 -1.85 -2.15 -11.69
C ALA A 11 -1.52 -0.78 -12.32
N GLU A 12 -1.77 -0.58 -13.62
CA GLU A 12 -1.53 0.69 -14.32
C GLU A 12 -2.82 1.45 -14.66
N HIS A 13 -3.98 0.90 -14.29
CA HIS A 13 -5.26 1.48 -14.64
C HIS A 13 -5.42 2.90 -14.06
N MET A 14 -5.98 3.80 -14.87
CA MET A 14 -6.16 5.23 -14.54
C MET A 14 -7.15 5.47 -13.40
N ASN A 15 -7.94 4.46 -13.01
CA ASN A 15 -8.89 4.54 -11.91
C ASN A 15 -8.23 4.11 -10.59
N TRP A 16 -7.98 5.10 -9.74
CA TRP A 16 -7.36 4.92 -8.42
C TRP A 16 -8.12 3.95 -7.52
N GLU A 17 -9.45 3.87 -7.60
CA GLU A 17 -10.22 2.95 -6.73
C GLU A 17 -9.94 1.49 -7.07
N VAL A 18 -9.96 1.18 -8.37
CA VAL A 18 -9.69 -0.18 -8.88
C VAL A 18 -8.24 -0.56 -8.62
N LYS A 19 -7.30 0.35 -8.91
CA LYS A 19 -5.87 0.14 -8.69
C LYS A 19 -5.56 -0.11 -7.21
N VAL A 20 -6.08 0.73 -6.30
CA VAL A 20 -5.84 0.58 -4.87
C VAL A 20 -6.47 -0.69 -4.33
N ALA A 21 -7.70 -1.05 -4.75
CA ALA A 21 -8.33 -2.31 -4.35
C ALA A 21 -7.49 -3.52 -4.78
N PHE A 22 -7.00 -3.53 -6.02
CA PHE A 22 -6.15 -4.59 -6.55
C PHE A 22 -4.81 -4.68 -5.81
N LEU A 23 -4.13 -3.55 -5.60
CA LEU A 23 -2.86 -3.50 -4.87
C LEU A 23 -3.01 -3.90 -3.40
N THR A 24 -4.14 -3.55 -2.78
CA THR A 24 -4.47 -3.98 -1.40
C THR A 24 -4.59 -5.51 -1.33
N LEU A 25 -5.24 -6.12 -2.33
CA LEU A 25 -5.33 -7.58 -2.42
C LEU A 25 -3.96 -8.23 -2.72
N ALA A 26 -3.16 -7.64 -3.61
CA ALA A 26 -1.83 -8.17 -3.92
C ALA A 26 -0.90 -8.11 -2.69
N ALA A 27 -0.94 -7.01 -1.95
CA ALA A 27 -0.20 -6.82 -0.70
C ALA A 27 -0.65 -7.81 0.39
N SER A 28 -1.96 -8.04 0.55
CA SER A 28 -2.47 -8.98 1.56
C SER A 28 -2.09 -10.43 1.28
N VAL A 29 -1.98 -10.82 0.00
CA VAL A 29 -1.51 -12.14 -0.43
C VAL A 29 0.03 -12.26 -0.33
N GLY A 30 0.75 -11.15 -0.22
CA GLY A 30 2.21 -11.14 -0.08
C GLY A 30 2.97 -11.24 -1.41
N LEU A 31 2.37 -10.78 -2.51
CA LEU A 31 2.97 -10.84 -3.84
C LEU A 31 4.01 -9.72 -4.03
N ARG A 32 5.28 -10.11 -4.04
CA ARG A 32 6.44 -9.21 -4.15
C ARG A 32 6.47 -8.42 -5.46
N ASP A 33 5.98 -9.01 -6.56
CA ASP A 33 5.91 -8.37 -7.88
C ASP A 33 5.19 -7.01 -7.86
N TYR A 34 4.24 -6.83 -6.94
CA TYR A 34 3.44 -5.61 -6.84
C TYR A 34 3.94 -4.63 -5.79
N HIS A 35 5.01 -4.94 -5.05
CA HIS A 35 5.54 -4.05 -4.02
C HIS A 35 5.98 -2.70 -4.59
N ALA A 36 6.64 -2.70 -5.76
CA ALA A 36 7.04 -1.48 -6.45
C ALA A 36 5.81 -0.63 -6.86
N ALA A 37 4.72 -1.27 -7.28
CA ALA A 37 3.47 -0.58 -7.65
C ALA A 37 2.74 -0.01 -6.42
N VAL A 38 2.78 -0.72 -5.29
CA VAL A 38 2.29 -0.25 -4.00
C VAL A 38 3.07 0.98 -3.55
N GLU A 39 4.40 0.91 -3.53
CA GLU A 39 5.29 2.02 -3.17
C GLU A 39 5.04 3.26 -4.04
N LYS A 40 5.02 3.09 -5.36
CA LYS A 40 4.71 4.19 -6.29
C LYS A 40 3.35 4.81 -6.01
N THR A 41 2.35 3.99 -5.69
CA THR A 41 1.00 4.48 -5.36
C THR A 41 0.99 5.25 -4.05
N LEU A 42 1.62 4.73 -2.99
CA LEU A 42 1.72 5.39 -1.69
C LEU A 42 2.48 6.72 -1.75
N ASN A 43 3.49 6.83 -2.62
CA ASN A 43 4.20 8.08 -2.88
C ASN A 43 3.41 9.08 -3.75
N SER A 44 2.42 8.62 -4.50
CA SER A 44 1.61 9.47 -5.39
C SER A 44 0.31 9.97 -4.76
N VAL A 45 -0.22 9.26 -3.75
CA VAL A 45 -1.54 9.57 -3.16
C VAL A 45 -1.41 9.98 -1.69
N GLY A 46 -2.16 11.01 -1.28
CA GLY A 46 -2.28 11.43 0.12
C GLY A 46 -3.64 11.13 0.77
N ARG A 47 -4.57 10.54 0.02
CA ARG A 47 -5.95 10.32 0.49
C ARG A 47 -6.03 9.12 1.43
N MET A 48 -6.56 9.34 2.65
CA MET A 48 -6.71 8.26 3.63
C MET A 48 -7.59 7.09 3.16
N LYS A 49 -8.53 7.35 2.24
CA LYS A 49 -9.31 6.29 1.57
C LYS A 49 -8.41 5.23 0.92
N TYR A 50 -7.21 5.59 0.49
CA TYR A 50 -6.25 4.72 -0.18
C TYR A 50 -5.08 4.32 0.70
N LEU A 51 -4.54 5.25 1.49
CA LEU A 51 -3.42 5.00 2.38
C LEU A 51 -3.76 3.94 3.44
N ARG A 52 -4.91 4.07 4.10
CA ARG A 52 -5.32 3.16 5.18
C ARG A 52 -5.37 1.70 4.73
N PRO A 53 -6.11 1.32 3.66
CA PRO A 53 -6.19 -0.08 3.25
C PRO A 53 -4.84 -0.63 2.80
N LEU A 54 -4.01 0.15 2.07
CA LEU A 54 -2.70 -0.31 1.60
C LEU A 54 -1.73 -0.55 2.76
N TYR A 55 -1.56 0.42 3.66
CA TYR A 55 -0.69 0.24 4.84
C TYR A 55 -1.18 -0.89 5.73
N THR A 56 -2.49 -1.03 5.92
CA THR A 56 -3.06 -2.14 6.68
C THR A 56 -2.73 -3.48 6.03
N ALA A 57 -2.94 -3.62 4.72
CA ALA A 57 -2.66 -4.86 4.00
C ALA A 57 -1.16 -5.23 4.01
N LEU A 58 -0.26 -4.25 3.99
CA LEU A 58 1.18 -4.50 4.11
C LEU A 58 1.57 -5.06 5.48
N VAL A 59 0.94 -4.58 6.57
CA VAL A 59 1.30 -5.00 7.93
C VAL A 59 0.47 -6.17 8.48
N THR A 60 -0.63 -6.56 7.81
CA THR A 60 -1.46 -7.70 8.18
C THR A 60 -1.46 -8.83 7.15
N GLY A 61 -0.82 -8.63 6.00
CA GLY A 61 -0.75 -9.61 4.92
C GLY A 61 0.07 -10.85 5.26
N LYS A 62 0.02 -11.84 4.37
CA LYS A 62 0.73 -13.12 4.53
C LYS A 62 2.26 -12.96 4.64
N SER A 63 2.81 -11.96 3.97
CA SER A 63 4.24 -11.61 4.03
C SER A 63 4.46 -10.42 4.99
N LYS A 64 3.95 -10.52 6.21
CA LYS A 64 3.92 -9.42 7.19
C LYS A 64 5.30 -8.81 7.44
N ASP A 65 6.35 -9.62 7.61
CA ASP A 65 7.69 -9.09 7.94
C ASP A 65 8.26 -8.24 6.80
N GLU A 66 8.20 -8.73 5.56
CA GLU A 66 8.61 -7.98 4.36
C GLU A 66 7.71 -6.75 4.12
N GLY A 67 6.39 -6.93 4.25
CA GLY A 67 5.42 -5.86 4.07
C GLY A 67 5.57 -4.75 5.10
N GLN A 68 5.92 -5.09 6.35
CA GLN A 68 6.18 -4.12 7.41
C GLN A 68 7.48 -3.35 7.18
N MET A 69 8.55 -4.01 6.72
CA MET A 69 9.78 -3.31 6.33
C MET A 69 9.52 -2.33 5.19
N LEU A 70 8.78 -2.76 4.17
CA LEU A 70 8.38 -1.89 3.05
C LEU A 70 7.52 -0.72 3.55
N ALA A 71 6.52 -0.98 4.38
CA ALA A 71 5.62 0.03 4.92
C ALA A 71 6.38 1.09 5.74
N LYS A 72 7.33 0.68 6.58
CA LYS A 72 8.17 1.61 7.35
C LYS A 72 9.07 2.45 6.45
N ARG A 73 9.71 1.83 5.45
CA ARG A 73 10.58 2.54 4.49
C ARG A 73 9.78 3.58 3.70
N VAL A 74 8.69 3.16 3.07
CA VAL A 74 7.84 4.04 2.25
C VAL A 74 7.21 5.13 3.10
N PHE A 75 6.77 4.83 4.32
CA PHE A 75 6.24 5.87 5.21
C PHE A 75 7.31 6.89 5.57
N SER A 76 8.54 6.48 5.86
CA SER A 76 9.63 7.42 6.15
C SER A 76 9.94 8.36 4.98
N GLU A 77 9.84 7.87 3.74
CA GLU A 77 10.07 8.66 2.52
C GLU A 77 8.87 9.58 2.22
N ALA A 78 7.64 9.08 2.38
CA ALA A 78 6.42 9.81 2.04
C ALA A 78 5.90 10.72 3.16
N ARG A 79 6.39 10.58 4.40
CA ARG A 79 5.83 11.22 5.61
C ARG A 79 5.60 12.71 5.41
N ASP A 80 6.61 13.42 4.91
CA ASP A 80 6.58 14.88 4.78
C ASP A 80 5.60 15.35 3.70
N SER A 81 5.23 14.48 2.76
CA SER A 81 4.22 14.75 1.74
C SER A 81 2.78 14.55 2.25
N TYR A 82 2.61 13.82 3.36
CA TYR A 82 1.30 13.53 3.92
C TYR A 82 0.80 14.64 4.83
N HIS A 83 -0.51 14.88 4.79
CA HIS A 83 -1.18 15.73 5.76
C HIS A 83 -0.94 15.21 7.20
N PRO A 84 -0.75 16.06 8.23
CA PRO A 84 -0.45 15.62 9.59
C PRO A 84 -1.44 14.60 10.16
N ILE A 85 -2.74 14.75 9.84
CA ILE A 85 -3.77 13.77 10.22
C ILE A 85 -3.50 12.39 9.60
N ALA A 86 -3.08 12.35 8.33
CA ALA A 86 -2.76 11.10 7.66
C ALA A 86 -1.51 10.45 8.26
N GLN A 87 -0.48 11.24 8.59
CA GLN A 87 0.72 10.76 9.27
C GLN A 87 0.37 10.04 10.57
N GLY A 88 -0.43 10.65 11.44
CA GLY A 88 -0.82 10.05 12.72
C GLY A 88 -1.62 8.75 12.57
N VAL A 89 -2.47 8.66 11.53
CA VAL A 89 -3.22 7.42 11.26
C VAL A 89 -2.29 6.31 10.76
N VAL A 90 -1.38 6.60 9.84
CA VAL A 90 -0.42 5.61 9.31
C VAL A 90 0.53 5.16 10.41
N GLU A 91 1.05 6.09 11.21
CA GLU A 91 1.89 5.78 12.37
C GLU A 91 1.17 4.86 13.36
N SER A 92 -0.11 5.12 13.66
CA SER A 92 -0.91 4.22 14.50
C SER A 92 -1.04 2.81 13.92
N ILE A 93 -1.18 2.67 12.59
CA ILE A 93 -1.23 1.37 11.91
C ILE A 93 0.11 0.63 12.04
N LEU A 94 1.22 1.34 11.84
CA LEU A 94 2.57 0.77 11.95
C LEU A 94 2.87 0.34 13.39
N CYS A 95 2.56 1.17 14.39
CA CYS A 95 2.78 0.88 15.81
C CYS A 95 1.95 -0.30 16.32
N LYS A 96 0.68 -0.41 15.92
CA LYS A 96 -0.20 -1.54 16.33
C LYS A 96 0.27 -2.90 15.83
N ASN A 97 1.06 -2.91 14.76
CA ASN A 97 1.54 -4.13 14.11
C ASN A 97 3.07 -4.26 14.20
N SER A 98 3.70 -3.47 15.08
CA SER A 98 5.13 -3.50 15.43
C SER A 98 5.53 -4.72 16.21
#